data_AF-A0A1C6RIL8-F1
#
_entry.id   AF-A0A1C6RIL8-F1
#
_cell.length_a   1.000
_cell.length_b   1.000
_cell.length_c   1.000
_cell.angle_alpha   90.00
_cell.angle_beta   90.00
_cell.angle_gamma   90.00
#
_symmetry.space_group_name_H-M   'P 1'
#
loop_
_entity.id
_entity.type
_entity.pdbx_description
1 polymer ?
#
loop_
_entity_poly.entity_id
_entity_poly.type
_entity_poly.pdbx_seq_one_letter_code
_entity_poly.pdbx_strand_id
1 'polypeptide(L)'
;MLAGTIAAMRDADTPPQEPDDRHQNLDGHTARQRARAIRAAVIEVHARVREWRSQPGWQNTPANVHRYETTVNVFRAVESMPEPDSAVAVAQLVEAVRPLLTEWRPGRPGPEQQIFVAVERLRRSLPR
;
A
#
# COMPACT_ATOMS: atom_id res chain seq x y z
N MET A 1 37.05 27.21 -55.78
CA MET A 1 36.59 25.81 -55.75
C MET A 1 35.85 25.60 -54.45
N LEU A 2 34.60 25.14 -54.53
CA LEU A 2 33.64 25.01 -53.43
C LEU A 2 33.77 23.62 -52.78
N ALA A 3 33.80 23.59 -51.46
CA ALA A 3 33.51 22.45 -50.58
C ALA A 3 32.87 23.07 -49.32
N GLY A 4 31.82 22.56 -48.69
CA GLY A 4 30.97 21.40 -48.88
C GLY A 4 29.76 21.56 -47.93
N THR A 5 28.69 20.84 -48.22
CA THR A 5 27.36 20.93 -47.58
C THR A 5 27.30 20.21 -46.21
N ILE A 6 26.87 20.96 -45.19
CA ILE A 6 25.95 20.70 -44.04
C ILE A 6 25.81 19.26 -43.48
N ALA A 7 25.99 19.10 -42.16
CA ALA A 7 25.15 18.22 -41.33
C ALA A 7 25.23 18.60 -39.82
N ALA A 8 24.06 18.66 -39.18
CA ALA A 8 23.83 19.00 -37.79
C ALA A 8 24.30 17.90 -36.80
N MET A 9 24.89 18.30 -35.68
CA MET A 9 25.04 17.52 -34.44
C MET A 9 24.31 18.30 -33.34
N ARG A 10 23.05 17.99 -33.00
CA ARG A 10 22.51 16.88 -32.21
C ARG A 10 22.85 16.99 -30.71
N ASP A 11 21.82 17.41 -29.98
CA ASP A 11 21.48 17.23 -28.56
C ASP A 11 22.54 16.69 -27.60
N ALA A 12 22.96 17.56 -26.68
CA ALA A 12 23.48 17.19 -25.37
C ALA A 12 22.74 18.01 -24.32
N ASP A 13 21.85 17.37 -23.56
CA ASP A 13 21.69 17.50 -22.09
C ASP A 13 20.42 16.77 -21.61
N THR A 14 20.40 15.45 -21.74
CA THR A 14 19.45 14.63 -20.97
C THR A 14 20.27 13.88 -19.91
N PRO A 15 20.03 14.14 -18.60
CA PRO A 15 20.64 13.35 -17.53
C PRO A 15 20.29 11.87 -17.73
N PRO A 16 21.15 10.92 -17.30
CA PRO A 16 20.78 9.52 -17.31
C PRO A 16 19.51 9.37 -16.47
N GLN A 17 18.41 9.01 -17.13
CA GLN A 17 17.19 8.62 -16.43
C GLN A 17 17.59 7.44 -15.54
N GLU A 18 17.60 7.66 -14.22
CA GLU A 18 17.67 6.57 -13.25
C GLU A 18 16.62 5.54 -13.67
N PRO A 19 16.99 4.26 -13.82
CA PRO A 19 16.04 3.24 -14.21
C PRO A 19 14.88 3.28 -13.22
N ASP A 20 13.69 3.27 -13.79
CA ASP A 20 12.42 3.38 -13.14
C ASP A 20 12.16 2.18 -12.22
N ASP A 21 12.80 2.18 -11.04
CA ASP A 21 12.61 1.22 -9.94
C ASP A 21 11.18 1.30 -9.36
N ARG A 22 10.32 2.17 -9.89
CA ARG A 22 8.94 2.35 -9.42
C ARG A 22 7.94 1.43 -10.10
N HIS A 23 8.37 0.66 -11.11
CA HIS A 23 7.61 -0.43 -11.70
C HIS A 23 8.06 -1.80 -11.18
N GLN A 24 8.16 -1.98 -9.87
CA GLN A 24 8.30 -3.32 -9.27
C GLN A 24 7.04 -4.19 -9.53
N ASN A 25 6.92 -4.67 -10.77
CA ASN A 25 6.72 -6.08 -11.11
C ASN A 25 5.69 -6.86 -10.25
N LEU A 26 4.50 -6.30 -10.01
CA LEU A 26 3.42 -7.02 -9.32
C LEU A 26 2.84 -8.18 -10.18
N ASP A 27 3.08 -8.15 -11.49
CA ASP A 27 2.59 -9.13 -12.46
C ASP A 27 3.37 -10.46 -12.43
N GLY A 28 4.58 -10.49 -11.84
CA GLY A 28 5.41 -11.70 -11.70
C GLY A 28 5.39 -12.36 -10.32
N HIS A 29 4.68 -11.79 -9.33
CA HIS A 29 4.70 -12.31 -7.97
C HIS A 29 3.90 -13.62 -7.82
N THR A 30 4.51 -14.60 -7.16
CA THR A 30 3.82 -15.80 -6.68
C THR A 30 2.71 -15.43 -5.69
N ALA A 31 1.70 -16.30 -5.54
CA ALA A 31 0.60 -16.11 -4.59
C ALA A 31 1.12 -15.81 -3.16
N ARG A 32 2.14 -16.55 -2.72
CA ARG A 32 2.84 -16.36 -1.45
C ARG A 32 3.44 -14.96 -1.30
N GLN A 33 4.14 -14.47 -2.32
CA GLN A 33 4.77 -13.16 -2.27
C GLN A 33 3.74 -12.02 -2.20
N ARG A 34 2.64 -12.13 -2.95
CA ARG A 34 1.52 -11.19 -2.87
C ARG A 34 0.90 -11.19 -1.47
N ALA A 35 0.66 -12.35 -0.90
CA ALA A 35 0.08 -12.47 0.42
C ALA A 35 0.98 -11.91 1.52
N ARG A 36 2.29 -12.13 1.43
CA ARG A 36 3.26 -11.52 2.34
C ARG A 36 3.20 -9.99 2.27
N ALA A 37 3.08 -9.41 1.08
CA ALA A 37 2.95 -7.96 0.92
C ALA A 37 1.66 -7.43 1.56
N ILE A 38 0.53 -8.11 1.33
CA ILE A 38 -0.76 -7.74 1.93
C ILE A 38 -0.69 -7.84 3.46
N ARG A 39 -0.17 -8.95 4.01
CA ARG A 39 -0.01 -9.15 5.46
C ARG A 39 0.87 -8.07 6.09
N ALA A 40 2.01 -7.76 5.46
CA ALA A 40 2.91 -6.71 5.92
C ALA A 40 2.22 -5.34 5.96
N ALA A 41 1.43 -5.00 4.94
CA ALA A 41 0.68 -3.75 4.92
C ALA A 41 -0.44 -3.72 5.99
N VAL A 42 -1.13 -4.84 6.23
CA VAL A 42 -2.12 -4.96 7.34
C VAL A 42 -1.46 -4.77 8.70
N ILE A 43 -0.27 -5.36 8.92
CA ILE A 43 0.53 -5.17 10.14
C ILE A 43 0.85 -3.68 10.33
N GLU A 44 1.26 -2.98 9.27
CA GLU A 44 1.54 -1.55 9.34
C GLU A 44 0.29 -0.74 9.74
N VAL A 45 -0.86 -0.99 9.09
CA VAL A 45 -2.12 -0.30 9.42
C VAL A 45 -2.49 -0.53 10.89
N HIS A 46 -2.42 -1.77 11.36
CA HIS A 46 -2.71 -2.11 12.75
C HIS A 46 -1.77 -1.40 13.73
N ALA A 47 -0.46 -1.33 13.42
CA ALA A 47 0.50 -0.62 14.24
C ALA A 47 0.18 0.88 14.35
N ARG A 48 -0.17 1.54 13.23
CA ARG A 48 -0.56 2.96 13.22
C ARG A 48 -1.84 3.25 13.97
N VAL A 49 -2.83 2.35 13.87
CA VAL A 49 -4.08 2.48 14.63
C VAL A 49 -3.85 2.29 16.12
N ARG A 50 -2.97 1.37 16.53
CA ARG A 50 -2.57 1.21 17.94
C ARG A 50 -1.84 2.43 18.47
N GLU A 51 -0.91 2.99 17.69
CA GLU A 51 -0.21 4.23 18.03
C GLU A 51 -1.20 5.39 18.22
N TRP A 52 -2.12 5.58 17.28
CA TRP A 52 -3.18 6.59 17.40
C TRP A 52 -4.07 6.38 18.63
N ARG A 53 -4.44 5.13 18.95
CA ARG A 53 -5.21 4.78 20.15
C ARG A 53 -4.49 5.11 21.47
N SER A 54 -3.15 5.11 21.46
CA SER A 54 -2.32 5.44 22.61
C SER A 54 -2.02 6.94 22.77
N GLN A 55 -2.38 7.78 21.81
CA GLN A 55 -2.11 9.22 21.89
C GLN A 55 -2.94 9.87 23.01
N PRO A 56 -2.39 10.88 23.73
CA PRO A 56 -3.13 11.63 24.74
C PRO A 56 -4.41 12.31 24.23
N GLY A 57 -4.48 12.60 22.92
CA GLY A 57 -5.64 13.20 22.26
C GLY A 57 -6.70 12.19 21.79
N TRP A 58 -6.57 10.90 22.13
CA TRP A 58 -7.56 9.90 21.77
C TRP A 58 -8.92 10.22 22.40
N GLN A 59 -9.96 10.25 21.58
CA GLN A 59 -11.34 10.38 22.03
C GLN A 59 -12.06 9.05 21.93
N ASN A 60 -12.73 8.66 23.03
CA ASN A 60 -13.50 7.41 23.09
C ASN A 60 -14.89 7.55 22.46
N THR A 61 -14.95 8.07 21.24
CA THR A 61 -16.21 8.19 20.49
C THR A 61 -16.59 6.82 19.91
N PRO A 62 -17.89 6.54 19.71
CA PRO A 62 -18.33 5.30 19.07
C PRO A 62 -17.66 5.04 17.70
N ALA A 63 -17.43 6.10 16.91
CA ALA A 63 -16.75 5.99 15.63
C ALA A 63 -15.28 5.56 15.77
N ASN A 64 -14.54 6.15 16.71
CA ASN A 64 -13.13 5.81 16.92
C ASN A 64 -12.97 4.39 17.48
N VAL A 65 -13.84 4.01 18.41
CA VAL A 65 -13.89 2.62 18.93
C VAL A 65 -14.17 1.64 17.80
N HIS A 66 -15.18 1.92 16.97
CA HIS A 66 -15.51 1.08 15.82
C HIS A 66 -14.33 0.92 14.86
N ARG A 67 -13.66 2.02 14.49
CA ARG A 67 -12.46 2.02 13.64
C ARG A 67 -11.34 1.14 14.18
N TYR A 68 -11.08 1.28 15.49
CA TYR A 68 -10.07 0.50 16.18
C TYR A 68 -10.42 -1.00 16.17
N GLU A 69 -11.64 -1.35 16.56
CA GLU A 69 -12.11 -2.74 16.61
C GLU A 69 -12.14 -3.39 15.23
N THR A 70 -12.65 -2.70 14.21
CA THR A 70 -12.62 -3.16 12.81
C THR A 70 -11.18 -3.47 12.39
N THR A 71 -10.22 -2.62 12.75
CA THR A 71 -8.80 -2.84 12.42
C THR A 71 -8.24 -4.08 13.12
N VAL A 72 -8.49 -4.23 14.42
CA VAL A 72 -8.04 -5.39 15.20
C VAL A 72 -8.66 -6.69 14.68
N ASN A 73 -9.94 -6.66 14.32
CA ASN A 73 -10.65 -7.83 13.80
C ASN A 73 -10.11 -8.26 12.44
N VAL A 74 -9.88 -7.32 11.51
CA VAL A 74 -9.25 -7.63 10.22
C VAL A 74 -7.83 -8.16 10.40
N PHE A 75 -7.03 -7.53 11.27
CA PHE A 75 -5.67 -8.00 11.58
C PHE A 75 -5.67 -9.46 12.05
N ARG A 76 -6.52 -9.80 13.02
CA ARG A 76 -6.67 -11.18 13.53
C ARG A 76 -7.17 -12.15 12.46
N ALA A 77 -8.14 -11.74 11.64
CA ALA A 77 -8.66 -12.55 10.56
C ALA A 77 -7.57 -12.86 9.53
N VAL A 78 -6.77 -11.86 9.16
CA VAL A 78 -5.64 -12.06 8.26
C VAL A 78 -4.60 -12.98 8.88
N GLU A 79 -4.18 -12.75 10.13
CA GLU A 79 -3.19 -13.59 10.82
C GLU A 79 -3.61 -15.06 10.93
N SER A 80 -4.90 -15.35 11.08
CA SER A 80 -5.40 -16.72 11.18
C SER A 80 -5.53 -17.44 9.83
N MET A 81 -5.47 -16.72 8.71
CA MET A 81 -5.52 -17.34 7.39
C MET A 81 -4.24 -18.12 7.09
N PRO A 82 -4.32 -19.28 6.42
CA PRO A 82 -3.14 -20.02 5.99
C PRO A 82 -2.32 -19.26 4.94
N GLU A 83 -1.08 -19.70 4.72
CA GLU A 83 -0.26 -19.18 3.63
C GLU A 83 -0.87 -19.57 2.28
N PRO A 84 -1.18 -18.62 1.39
CA PRO A 84 -1.83 -18.95 0.13
C PRO A 84 -0.84 -19.51 -0.90
N ASP A 85 -1.29 -20.55 -1.57
CA ASP A 85 -0.58 -21.23 -2.66
C ASP A 85 -1.18 -20.94 -4.04
N SER A 86 -2.30 -20.22 -4.09
CA SER A 86 -3.10 -19.97 -5.29
C SER A 86 -3.64 -18.54 -5.35
N ALA A 87 -4.02 -18.12 -6.56
CA ALA A 87 -4.66 -16.81 -6.76
C ALA A 87 -6.01 -16.70 -6.04
N VAL A 88 -6.76 -17.80 -5.93
CA VAL A 88 -8.04 -17.85 -5.19
C VAL A 88 -7.82 -17.59 -3.71
N ALA A 89 -6.78 -18.18 -3.11
CA ALA A 89 -6.45 -17.94 -1.71
C ALA A 89 -5.96 -16.49 -1.46
N VAL A 90 -5.26 -15.88 -2.43
CA VAL A 90 -4.95 -14.45 -2.37
C VAL A 90 -6.22 -13.60 -2.47
N ALA A 91 -7.18 -13.94 -3.33
CA ALA A 91 -8.44 -13.21 -3.43
C ALA A 91 -9.24 -13.26 -2.11
N GLN A 92 -9.23 -14.39 -1.39
CA GLN A 92 -9.83 -14.46 -0.05
C GLN A 92 -9.14 -13.52 0.94
N LEU A 93 -7.82 -13.39 0.86
CA LEU A 93 -7.06 -12.45 1.69
C LEU A 93 -7.42 -11.00 1.35
N VAL A 94 -7.64 -10.69 0.08
CA VAL A 94 -8.12 -9.38 -0.37
C VAL A 94 -9.52 -9.08 0.18
N GLU A 95 -10.44 -10.05 0.14
CA GLU A 95 -11.78 -9.87 0.72
C GLU A 95 -11.71 -9.62 2.23
N ALA A 96 -10.83 -10.34 2.94
CA ALA A 96 -10.63 -10.15 4.38
C ALA A 96 -10.18 -8.73 4.75
N VAL A 97 -9.43 -8.04 3.87
CA VAL A 97 -8.95 -6.68 4.14
C VAL A 97 -9.89 -5.57 3.67
N ARG A 98 -10.97 -5.87 2.93
CA ARG A 98 -11.93 -4.84 2.44
C ARG A 98 -12.53 -3.94 3.54
N PRO A 99 -12.81 -4.41 4.76
CA PRO A 99 -13.31 -3.53 5.82
C PRO A 99 -12.32 -2.41 6.16
N LEU A 100 -11.00 -2.67 6.16
CA LEU A 100 -9.99 -1.62 6.39
C LEU A 100 -10.05 -0.54 5.32
N LEU A 101 -10.18 -0.93 4.06
CA LEU A 101 -10.23 0.01 2.93
C LEU A 101 -11.51 0.86 2.95
N THR A 102 -12.59 0.28 3.46
CA THR A 102 -13.90 0.94 3.55
C THR A 102 -13.91 1.95 4.68
N GLU A 103 -13.38 1.56 5.84
CA GLU A 103 -13.38 2.38 7.05
C GLU A 103 -12.37 3.52 6.96
N TRP A 104 -11.16 3.24 6.50
CA TRP A 104 -10.07 4.20 6.42
C TRP A 104 -9.96 4.82 5.03
N ARG A 105 -10.92 5.67 4.69
CA ARG A 105 -10.86 6.47 3.46
C ARG A 105 -9.93 7.67 3.64
N PRO A 106 -9.18 8.07 2.60
CA PRO A 106 -8.34 9.26 2.64
C PRO A 106 -9.11 10.46 3.22
N GLY A 107 -8.63 10.95 4.36
CA GLY A 107 -9.23 12.05 5.08
C GLY A 107 -8.42 13.34 4.96
N ARG A 108 -8.91 14.39 5.63
CA ARG A 108 -8.14 15.63 5.81
C ARG A 108 -6.90 15.36 6.68
N PRO A 109 -5.86 16.21 6.59
CA PRO A 109 -4.69 16.11 7.46
C PRO A 109 -5.08 16.09 8.94
N GLY A 110 -4.44 15.23 9.72
CA GLY A 110 -4.70 15.09 11.15
C GLY A 110 -3.89 13.96 11.78
N PRO A 111 -4.13 13.64 13.06
CA PRO A 111 -3.43 12.55 13.76
C PRO A 111 -3.55 11.19 13.06
N GLU A 112 -4.63 10.99 12.29
CA GLU A 112 -4.92 9.78 11.51
C GLU A 112 -4.11 9.70 10.20
N GLN A 113 -3.36 10.73 9.82
CA GLN A 113 -2.68 10.81 8.51
C GLN A 113 -1.75 9.62 8.24
N GLN A 114 -1.02 9.16 9.25
CA GLN A 114 -0.13 8.01 9.10
C GLN A 114 -0.89 6.71 8.86
N ILE A 115 -2.12 6.59 9.37
CA ILE A 115 -3.01 5.46 9.10
C ILE A 115 -3.45 5.50 7.64
N PHE A 116 -3.85 6.66 7.11
CA PHE A 116 -4.22 6.79 5.69
C PHE A 116 -3.06 6.43 4.76
N VAL A 117 -1.84 6.87 5.08
CA VAL A 117 -0.64 6.50 4.30
C VAL A 117 -0.41 4.98 4.32
N ALA A 118 -0.56 4.33 5.47
CA ALA A 118 -0.44 2.87 5.57
C ALA A 118 -1.55 2.16 4.78
N VAL A 119 -2.78 2.66 4.80
CA VAL A 119 -3.91 2.10 4.04
C VAL A 119 -3.72 2.29 2.54
N GLU A 120 -3.12 3.39 2.08
CA GLU A 120 -2.75 3.56 0.68
C GLU A 120 -1.66 2.57 0.24
N ARG A 121 -0.69 2.24 1.12
CA ARG A 121 0.27 1.15 0.86
C ARG A 121 -0.42 -0.20 0.78
N LEU A 122 -1.38 -0.45 1.67
CA LEU A 122 -2.23 -1.64 1.60
C LEU A 122 -2.95 -1.71 0.25
N ARG A 123 -3.61 -0.64 -0.20
CA ARG A 123 -4.28 -0.59 -1.52
C ARG A 123 -3.33 -0.94 -2.67
N ARG A 124 -2.11 -0.42 -2.64
CA ARG A 124 -1.09 -0.71 -3.66
C ARG A 124 -0.57 -2.15 -3.64
N SER A 125 -0.73 -2.85 -2.51
CA SER A 125 -0.34 -4.27 -2.38
C SER A 125 -1.40 -5.25 -2.91
N LEU A 126 -2.62 -4.77 -3.20
CA LEU A 126 -3.71 -5.61 -3.70
C LEU A 126 -3.56 -5.83 -5.21
N PRO A 127 -3.91 -7.03 -5.72
CA PRO A 127 -4.06 -7.25 -7.14
C PRO A 127 -5.14 -6.33 -7.73
N ARG A 128 -4.92 -5.85 -8.96
CA ARG A 128 -5.87 -5.01 -9.71
C ARG A 128 -7.06 -5.82 -10.23
#